data_AF-A0A1C0S7I6-F1
#
_entry.id   AF-A0A1C0S7I6-F1
#
_cell.length_a   1.000
_cell.length_b   1.000
_cell.length_c   1.000
_cell.angle_alpha   90.00
_cell.angle_beta   90.00
_cell.angle_gamma   90.00
#
_symmetry.space_group_name_H-M   'P 1'
#
loop_
_entity.id
_entity.type
_entity.pdbx_description
1 polymer ?
#
loop_
_entity_poly.entity_id
_entity_poly.type
_entity_poly.pdbx_seq_one_letter_code
_entity_poly.pdbx_strand_id
1 'polypeptide(L)'
;MFRVLLPALVALGFAGFASPAAAGAERAVEALFACDTTFFQVLSRERAAFRPREVRTIFSEHQRIDIVKFDPPVEVLGLRLTSYRQETALNYGLRPSAFSWGFQADETPVGVALALRKYFPGEKPYRGTVDMLEPTNGYTDRRGRLFAIAKVRLEGESGANLECHSGREELGNIWSLPDVVDLFFETWDSKGRWLAWIGDWLD
;
A
#
# COMPACT_ATOMS: atom_id res chain seq x y z
N MET A 1 64.18 17.30 21.13
CA MET A 1 62.81 17.85 21.24
C MET A 1 62.00 17.34 20.06
N PHE A 2 61.23 16.26 20.25
CA PHE A 2 60.38 15.67 19.21
C PHE A 2 58.95 16.21 19.37
N ARG A 3 58.43 16.91 18.36
CA ARG A 3 57.01 17.25 18.25
C ARG A 3 56.36 16.28 17.28
N VAL A 4 55.59 15.35 17.83
CA VAL A 4 54.71 14.45 17.07
C VAL A 4 53.38 15.18 16.85
N LEU A 5 53.02 15.43 15.59
CA LEU A 5 51.70 15.92 15.19
C LEU A 5 50.82 14.69 14.91
N LEU A 6 49.82 14.46 15.75
CA LEU A 6 48.74 13.51 15.51
C LEU A 6 47.71 14.14 14.57
N PRO A 7 47.38 13.54 13.43
CA PRO A 7 46.24 13.98 12.65
C PRO A 7 44.97 13.42 13.29
N ALA A 8 44.08 14.31 13.71
CA ALA A 8 42.73 13.95 14.16
C ALA A 8 41.92 13.49 12.94
N LEU A 9 41.64 12.19 12.86
CA LEU A 9 40.67 11.61 11.93
C LEU A 9 39.26 12.04 12.38
N VAL A 10 38.68 13.01 11.68
CA VAL A 10 37.26 13.32 11.80
C VAL A 10 36.48 12.22 11.08
N ALA A 11 36.03 11.22 11.83
CA ALA A 11 35.04 10.27 11.37
C ALA A 11 33.68 10.99 11.30
N LEU A 12 33.30 11.43 10.09
CA LEU A 12 31.94 11.87 9.80
C LEU A 12 31.03 10.65 9.84
N GLY A 13 30.38 10.44 10.99
CA GLY A 13 29.29 9.49 11.12
C GLY A 13 28.12 9.94 10.25
N PHE A 14 27.84 9.22 9.18
CA PHE A 14 26.57 9.31 8.46
C PHE A 14 25.47 8.76 9.37
N ALA A 15 24.93 9.60 10.24
CA ALA A 15 23.62 9.37 10.81
C ALA A 15 22.63 9.44 9.64
N GLY A 16 22.16 8.28 9.18
CA GLY A 16 21.17 8.16 8.12
C GLY A 16 19.85 8.78 8.58
N PHE A 17 19.63 10.05 8.27
CA PHE A 17 18.31 10.65 8.38
C PHE A 17 17.43 10.02 7.30
N ALA A 18 16.47 9.19 7.69
CA ALA A 18 15.39 8.82 6.80
C ALA A 18 14.72 10.11 6.30
N SER A 19 14.55 10.24 4.99
CA SER A 19 13.89 11.42 4.44
C SER A 19 12.45 11.50 4.96
N PRO A 20 11.85 12.70 5.10
CA PRO A 20 10.46 12.83 5.53
C PRO A 20 9.49 12.00 4.67
N ALA A 21 9.78 11.85 3.38
CA ALA A 21 9.03 10.99 2.47
C ALA A 21 9.14 9.51 2.86
N ALA A 22 10.34 9.01 3.16
CA ALA A 22 10.52 7.62 3.62
C ALA A 22 9.77 7.37 4.94
N ALA A 23 9.82 8.31 5.89
CA ALA A 23 9.11 8.22 7.16
C ALA A 23 7.58 8.32 7.01
N GLY A 24 7.08 9.06 6.00
CA GLY A 24 5.66 9.11 5.66
C GLY A 24 5.17 7.80 5.04
N ALA A 25 5.93 7.25 4.08
CA ALA A 25 5.62 5.96 3.48
C ALA A 25 5.60 4.84 4.52
N GLU A 26 6.59 4.80 5.43
CA GLU A 26 6.67 3.81 6.51
C GLU A 26 5.41 3.86 7.38
N ARG A 27 4.99 5.04 7.82
CA ARG A 27 3.76 5.20 8.62
C ARG A 27 2.50 4.76 7.88
N ALA A 28 2.41 5.00 6.57
CA ALA A 28 1.26 4.55 5.78
C ALA A 28 1.24 3.02 5.60
N VAL A 29 2.39 2.38 5.36
CA VAL A 29 2.49 0.92 5.28
C VAL A 29 2.20 0.27 6.64
N GLU A 30 2.73 0.82 7.74
CA GLU A 30 2.44 0.31 9.08
C GLU A 30 0.96 0.46 9.45
N ALA A 31 0.31 1.56 9.06
CA ALA A 31 -1.12 1.76 9.27
C ALA A 31 -1.97 0.71 8.52
N LEU A 32 -1.48 0.17 7.40
CA LEU A 32 -2.15 -0.91 6.67
C LEU A 32 -2.24 -2.18 7.53
N PHE A 33 -1.27 -2.43 8.39
CA PHE A 33 -1.25 -3.58 9.32
C PHE A 33 -2.27 -3.48 10.46
N ALA A 34 -3.10 -2.44 10.52
CA ALA A 34 -4.28 -2.43 11.41
C ALA A 34 -5.54 -2.98 10.72
N CYS A 35 -5.53 -3.01 9.39
CA CYS A 35 -6.66 -3.40 8.56
C CYS A 35 -7.98 -2.74 8.94
N ASP A 36 -7.94 -1.42 9.06
CA ASP A 36 -9.11 -0.61 9.31
C ASP A 36 -9.03 0.74 8.59
N THR A 37 -10.08 1.53 8.72
CA THR A 37 -10.28 2.75 7.95
C THR A 37 -9.43 3.92 8.43
N THR A 38 -8.72 3.79 9.56
CA THR A 38 -7.75 4.81 9.99
C THR A 38 -6.58 4.91 9.03
N PHE A 39 -6.29 3.82 8.29
CA PHE A 39 -5.35 3.78 7.19
C PHE A 39 -5.53 4.95 6.21
N PHE A 40 -6.77 5.23 5.79
CA PHE A 40 -7.03 6.27 4.79
C PHE A 40 -6.67 7.68 5.29
N GLN A 41 -6.84 7.93 6.60
CA GLN A 41 -6.44 9.20 7.19
C GLN A 41 -4.92 9.35 7.24
N VAL A 42 -4.21 8.27 7.57
CA VAL A 42 -2.75 8.25 7.56
C VAL A 42 -2.24 8.43 6.13
N LEU A 43 -2.75 7.66 5.18
CA LEU A 43 -2.36 7.75 3.77
C LEU A 43 -2.56 9.17 3.22
N SER A 44 -3.71 9.80 3.48
CA SER A 44 -4.00 11.16 3.02
C SER A 44 -3.04 12.19 3.62
N ARG A 45 -2.65 12.05 4.89
CA ARG A 45 -1.65 12.94 5.54
C ARG A 45 -0.25 12.72 5.00
N GLU A 46 0.09 11.46 4.70
CA GLU A 46 1.42 11.06 4.22
C GLU A 46 1.53 11.02 2.69
N ARG A 47 0.53 11.52 1.96
CA ARG A 47 0.47 11.45 0.49
C ARG A 47 1.71 11.99 -0.21
N ALA A 48 2.38 12.99 0.37
CA ALA A 48 3.61 13.56 -0.19
C ALA A 48 4.77 12.56 -0.29
N ALA A 49 4.71 11.45 0.44
CA ALA A 49 5.63 10.33 0.32
C ALA A 49 5.45 9.52 -0.98
N PHE A 50 4.25 9.57 -1.54
CA PHE A 50 3.87 8.82 -2.73
C PHE A 50 3.81 9.81 -3.90
N ARG A 51 4.53 9.50 -4.99
CA ARG A 51 4.55 10.34 -6.21
C ARG A 51 3.63 9.69 -7.24
N PRO A 52 2.31 9.95 -7.20
CA PRO A 52 1.38 9.33 -8.12
C PRO A 52 1.65 9.84 -9.54
N ARG A 53 1.70 8.92 -10.49
CA ARG A 53 1.95 9.22 -11.90
C ARG A 53 0.70 9.07 -12.76
N GLU A 54 -0.09 8.07 -12.42
CA GLU A 54 -1.24 7.62 -13.20
C GLU A 54 -2.28 7.06 -12.26
N VAL A 55 -3.55 7.27 -12.58
CA VAL A 55 -4.67 6.59 -11.94
C VAL A 55 -5.50 5.93 -13.01
N ARG A 56 -5.81 4.66 -12.79
CA ARG A 56 -6.64 3.84 -13.67
C ARG A 56 -7.79 3.29 -12.86
N THR A 57 -9.00 3.35 -13.41
CA THR A 57 -10.17 2.72 -12.80
C THR A 57 -10.74 1.66 -13.73
N ILE A 58 -10.73 0.41 -13.28
CA ILE A 58 -11.31 -0.71 -14.01
C ILE A 58 -12.67 -1.02 -13.39
N PHE A 59 -13.71 -0.97 -14.22
CA PHE A 59 -15.06 -1.35 -13.85
C PHE A 59 -15.47 -2.65 -14.54
N SER A 60 -16.06 -3.58 -13.78
CA SER A 60 -16.79 -4.72 -14.31
C SER A 60 -18.13 -4.87 -13.59
N GLU A 61 -18.97 -5.80 -14.05
CA GLU A 61 -20.31 -6.03 -13.48
C GLU A 61 -20.30 -6.32 -11.97
N HIS A 62 -19.18 -6.87 -11.46
CA HIS A 62 -19.07 -7.34 -10.08
C HIS A 62 -17.95 -6.66 -9.29
N GLN A 63 -17.21 -5.71 -9.89
CA GLN A 63 -16.11 -5.06 -9.20
C GLN A 63 -15.81 -3.67 -9.75
N ARG A 64 -15.31 -2.81 -8.86
CA ARG A 64 -14.56 -1.60 -9.20
C ARG A 64 -13.17 -1.73 -8.64
N ILE A 65 -12.15 -1.48 -9.44
CA ILE A 65 -10.75 -1.47 -9.03
C ILE A 65 -10.18 -0.10 -9.38
N ASP A 66 -9.67 0.64 -8.40
CA ASP A 66 -8.88 1.85 -8.62
C ASP A 66 -7.40 1.54 -8.37
N ILE A 67 -6.51 1.92 -9.28
CA ILE A 67 -5.06 1.70 -9.21
C ILE A 67 -4.37 3.06 -9.34
N VAL A 68 -3.48 3.38 -8.41
CA VAL A 68 -2.63 4.58 -8.43
C VAL A 68 -1.19 4.12 -8.60
N LYS A 69 -0.60 4.37 -9.76
CA LYS A 69 0.78 3.99 -10.04
C LYS A 69 1.76 5.03 -9.49
N PHE A 70 2.86 4.58 -8.91
CA PHE A 70 3.94 5.44 -8.43
C PHE A 70 5.09 5.48 -9.43
N ASP A 71 5.59 6.69 -9.72
CA ASP A 71 6.80 6.88 -10.53
C ASP A 71 7.61 8.08 -10.00
N PRO A 72 8.82 7.86 -9.44
CA PRO A 72 9.46 6.56 -9.22
C PRO A 72 8.73 5.71 -8.16
N PRO A 73 8.94 4.39 -8.12
CA PRO A 73 8.49 3.54 -7.02
C PRO A 73 9.02 4.01 -5.66
N VAL A 74 8.27 3.70 -4.60
CA VAL A 74 8.54 4.14 -3.23
C VAL A 74 9.30 3.06 -2.48
N GLU A 75 10.55 3.34 -2.11
CA GLU A 75 11.39 2.46 -1.30
C GLU A 75 11.05 2.62 0.18
N VAL A 76 10.53 1.57 0.81
CA VAL A 76 10.04 1.64 2.19
C VAL A 76 10.05 0.25 2.84
N LEU A 77 10.54 0.14 4.08
CA LEU A 77 10.61 -1.14 4.81
C LEU A 77 11.34 -2.27 4.09
N GLY A 78 12.28 -1.94 3.19
CA GLY A 78 12.96 -2.93 2.34
C GLY A 78 12.10 -3.47 1.20
N LEU A 79 11.02 -2.77 0.86
CA LEU A 79 10.11 -3.04 -0.26
C LEU A 79 10.19 -1.91 -1.27
N ARG A 80 9.91 -2.24 -2.53
CA ARG A 80 9.75 -1.29 -3.61
C ARG A 80 8.28 -1.23 -4.02
N LEU A 81 7.53 -0.27 -3.46
CA LEU A 81 6.11 -0.10 -3.74
C LEU A 81 5.90 0.57 -5.09
N THR A 82 5.13 -0.09 -5.96
CA THR A 82 4.89 0.36 -7.34
C THR A 82 3.52 0.96 -7.54
N SER A 83 2.54 0.58 -6.73
CA SER A 83 1.19 1.13 -6.81
C SER A 83 0.46 1.07 -5.48
N TYR A 84 -0.60 1.87 -5.38
CA TYR A 84 -1.69 1.67 -4.44
C TYR A 84 -2.90 1.14 -5.20
N ARG A 85 -3.68 0.27 -4.55
CA ARG A 85 -4.88 -0.32 -5.12
C ARG A 85 -6.01 -0.34 -4.11
N GLN A 86 -7.21 -0.06 -4.57
CA GLN A 86 -8.43 -0.35 -3.84
C GLN A 86 -9.46 -1.04 -4.73
N GLU A 87 -10.21 -1.96 -4.15
CA GLU A 87 -11.20 -2.75 -4.83
C GLU A 87 -12.52 -2.70 -4.05
N THR A 88 -13.62 -2.59 -4.77
CA THR A 88 -14.97 -2.74 -4.23
C THR A 88 -15.65 -3.85 -5.01
N ALA A 89 -15.90 -4.98 -4.34
CA ALA A 89 -16.72 -6.05 -4.87
C ALA A 89 -18.20 -5.67 -4.77
N LEU A 90 -18.97 -5.95 -5.82
CA LEU A 90 -20.37 -5.58 -5.96
C LEU A 90 -21.23 -6.85 -6.07
N ASN A 91 -22.31 -6.90 -5.30
CA ASN A 91 -23.38 -7.89 -5.44
C ASN A 91 -24.44 -7.42 -6.44
N TYR A 92 -25.36 -8.33 -6.81
CA TYR A 92 -26.55 -8.05 -7.63
C TYR A 92 -27.25 -6.75 -7.18
N GLY A 93 -27.32 -5.78 -8.09
CA GLY A 93 -27.85 -4.44 -7.81
C GLY A 93 -26.81 -3.38 -7.39
N LEU A 94 -25.53 -3.57 -7.73
CA LEU A 94 -24.42 -2.62 -7.51
C LEU A 94 -24.20 -2.26 -6.02
N ARG A 95 -24.60 -3.15 -5.11
CA ARG A 95 -24.37 -2.96 -3.67
C ARG A 95 -23.00 -3.52 -3.29
N PRO A 96 -22.12 -2.73 -2.64
CA PRO A 96 -20.83 -3.22 -2.17
C PRO A 96 -20.99 -4.39 -1.20
N SER A 97 -20.23 -5.46 -1.43
CA SER A 97 -20.24 -6.70 -0.66
C SER A 97 -18.94 -6.91 0.12
N ALA A 98 -17.82 -6.50 -0.46
CA ALA A 98 -16.52 -6.51 0.16
C ALA A 98 -15.66 -5.38 -0.38
N PHE A 99 -14.64 -5.03 0.38
CA PHE A 99 -13.66 -4.02 0.03
C PHE A 99 -12.28 -4.58 0.23
N SER A 100 -11.36 -4.21 -0.65
CA SER A 100 -9.93 -4.35 -0.38
C SER A 100 -9.16 -3.08 -0.67
N TRP A 101 -8.04 -2.90 0.02
CA TRP A 101 -7.13 -1.78 -0.22
C TRP A 101 -5.72 -2.12 0.21
N GLY A 102 -4.73 -1.48 -0.40
CA GLY A 102 -3.34 -1.68 -0.01
C GLY A 102 -2.35 -1.27 -1.10
N PHE A 103 -1.13 -1.79 -1.00
CA PHE A 103 -0.04 -1.46 -1.91
C PHE A 103 0.39 -2.69 -2.71
N GLN A 104 0.88 -2.46 -3.91
CA GLN A 104 1.62 -3.46 -4.67
C GLN A 104 3.13 -3.18 -4.53
N ALA A 105 3.91 -4.24 -4.41
CA ALA A 105 5.36 -4.21 -4.37
C ALA A 105 5.95 -5.06 -5.50
N ASP A 106 7.16 -4.74 -5.96
CA ASP A 106 7.88 -5.51 -6.99
C ASP A 106 8.27 -6.92 -6.49
N GLU A 107 8.41 -7.09 -5.17
CA GLU A 107 8.81 -8.34 -4.53
C GLU A 107 7.73 -9.44 -4.66
N THR A 108 8.17 -10.70 -4.64
CA THR A 108 7.26 -11.84 -4.53
C THR A 108 6.59 -11.87 -3.15
N PRO A 109 5.46 -12.60 -2.96
CA PRO A 109 4.82 -12.69 -1.64
C PRO A 109 5.76 -13.13 -0.53
N VAL A 110 6.67 -14.08 -0.81
CA VAL A 110 7.70 -14.52 0.14
C VAL A 110 8.73 -13.42 0.42
N GLY A 111 9.14 -12.68 -0.62
CA GLY A 111 10.05 -11.53 -0.46
C GLY A 111 9.47 -10.45 0.45
N VAL A 112 8.20 -10.10 0.24
CA VAL A 112 7.48 -9.16 1.10
C VAL A 112 7.40 -9.67 2.55
N ALA A 113 7.04 -10.94 2.74
CA ALA A 113 6.94 -11.52 4.07
C ALA A 113 8.28 -11.49 4.83
N LEU A 114 9.40 -11.74 4.13
CA LEU A 114 10.74 -11.66 4.69
C LEU A 114 11.11 -10.22 5.10
N ALA A 115 10.84 -9.23 4.24
CA ALA A 115 11.11 -7.82 4.53
C ALA A 115 10.31 -7.33 5.75
N LEU A 116 9.05 -7.78 5.88
CA LEU A 116 8.16 -7.38 6.97
C LEU A 116 8.27 -8.23 8.24
N ARG A 117 9.16 -9.23 8.28
CA ARG A 117 9.25 -10.20 9.40
C ARG A 117 9.36 -9.55 10.78
N LYS A 118 10.03 -8.40 10.88
CA LYS A 118 10.20 -7.69 12.17
C LYS A 118 8.89 -7.12 12.74
N TYR A 119 7.88 -6.92 11.90
CA TYR A 119 6.57 -6.36 12.28
C TYR A 119 5.58 -7.41 12.77
N PHE A 120 5.80 -8.68 12.42
CA PHE A 120 4.95 -9.79 12.80
C PHE A 120 5.78 -10.82 13.57
N PRO A 121 6.05 -10.59 14.86
CA PRO A 121 6.93 -11.47 15.63
C PRO A 121 6.27 -12.83 15.89
N GLY A 122 7.08 -13.88 15.88
CA GLY A 122 6.67 -15.26 16.15
C GLY A 122 7.59 -16.28 15.48
N GLU A 123 7.57 -17.52 15.94
CA GLU A 123 8.36 -18.61 15.33
C GLU A 123 7.90 -18.91 13.89
N LYS A 124 6.60 -18.80 13.64
CA LYS A 124 5.96 -18.91 12.32
C LYS A 124 5.14 -17.65 12.09
N PRO A 125 5.77 -16.55 11.65
CA PRO A 125 5.13 -15.23 11.61
C PRO A 125 4.03 -15.12 10.55
N TYR A 126 4.04 -16.01 9.55
CA TYR A 126 3.01 -16.10 8.51
C TYR A 126 2.53 -17.54 8.33
N ARG A 127 1.29 -17.68 7.86
CA ARG A 127 0.66 -18.93 7.44
C ARG A 127 0.05 -18.75 6.06
N GLY A 128 -0.32 -19.85 5.40
CA GLY A 128 -1.00 -19.83 4.09
C GLY A 128 -0.20 -20.57 3.03
N THR A 129 -0.33 -20.11 1.79
CA THR A 129 0.33 -20.68 0.60
C THR A 129 1.38 -19.70 0.05
N VAL A 130 2.14 -20.12 -0.95
CA VAL A 130 3.08 -19.23 -1.66
C VAL A 130 2.38 -18.07 -2.39
N ASP A 131 1.09 -18.21 -2.68
CA ASP A 131 0.28 -17.20 -3.35
C ASP A 131 -0.46 -16.27 -2.37
N MET A 132 -0.59 -16.68 -1.10
CA MET A 132 -1.28 -15.89 -0.08
C MET A 132 -0.74 -16.21 1.32
N LEU A 133 -0.13 -15.21 1.95
CA LEU A 133 0.44 -15.28 3.28
C LEU A 133 -0.29 -14.33 4.23
N GLU A 134 -0.75 -14.86 5.36
CA GLU A 134 -1.41 -14.09 6.41
C GLU A 134 -0.52 -14.05 7.64
N PRO A 135 -0.37 -12.92 8.35
CA PRO A 135 0.28 -12.90 9.64
C PRO A 135 -0.43 -13.83 10.64
N THR A 136 0.33 -14.61 11.39
CA THR A 136 -0.23 -15.54 12.38
C THR A 136 -0.63 -14.85 13.69
N ASN A 137 0.04 -13.75 14.02
CA ASN A 137 -0.18 -12.94 15.20
C ASN A 137 -0.68 -11.54 14.81
N GLY A 138 -1.57 -10.96 15.63
CA GLY A 138 -2.07 -9.59 15.44
C GLY A 138 -3.49 -9.47 14.86
N TYR A 139 -4.11 -10.56 14.41
CA TYR A 139 -5.43 -10.55 13.73
C TYR A 139 -6.44 -11.59 14.24
N THR A 140 -6.28 -12.08 15.46
CA THR A 140 -6.99 -13.28 15.95
C THR A 140 -8.45 -13.09 16.38
N ASP A 141 -9.09 -11.93 16.15
CA ASP A 141 -10.47 -11.72 16.63
C ASP A 141 -11.36 -10.74 15.84
N ARG A 142 -10.92 -10.23 14.67
CA ARG A 142 -11.79 -9.39 13.83
C ARG A 142 -12.44 -10.25 12.75
N ARG A 143 -13.64 -10.78 13.03
CA ARG A 143 -14.46 -11.45 12.01
C ARG A 143 -14.52 -10.55 10.77
N GLY A 144 -14.31 -11.11 9.59
CA GLY A 144 -14.47 -10.39 8.32
C GLY A 144 -13.41 -9.35 7.96
N ARG A 145 -12.32 -9.15 8.72
CA ARG A 145 -11.16 -8.34 8.31
C ARG A 145 -9.87 -9.15 8.26
N LEU A 146 -9.09 -8.98 7.21
CA LEU A 146 -7.87 -9.74 6.99
C LEU A 146 -6.81 -8.90 6.27
N PHE A 147 -5.64 -8.76 6.88
CA PHE A 147 -4.45 -8.35 6.14
C PHE A 147 -3.73 -9.58 5.60
N ALA A 148 -3.37 -9.53 4.33
CA ALA A 148 -2.66 -10.59 3.65
C ALA A 148 -1.61 -10.02 2.68
N ILE A 149 -0.58 -10.82 2.44
CA ILE A 149 0.35 -10.65 1.34
C ILE A 149 -0.09 -11.65 0.27
N ALA A 150 -0.59 -11.17 -0.85
CA ALA A 150 -1.14 -12.00 -1.91
C ALA A 150 -0.41 -11.80 -3.23
N LYS A 151 -0.47 -12.80 -4.10
CA LYS A 151 -0.07 -12.64 -5.50
C LYS A 151 -0.96 -11.59 -6.18
N VAL A 152 -0.38 -10.89 -7.16
CA VAL A 152 -1.11 -9.99 -8.06
C VAL A 152 -2.26 -10.69 -8.79
N ARG A 153 -3.31 -9.94 -9.11
CA ARG A 153 -4.58 -10.50 -9.58
C ARG A 153 -4.85 -10.23 -11.07
N LEU A 154 -4.30 -9.16 -11.63
CA LEU A 154 -4.52 -8.81 -13.02
C LEU A 154 -3.42 -9.42 -13.90
N GLU A 155 -3.81 -9.80 -15.11
CA GLU A 155 -2.86 -10.33 -16.09
C GLU A 155 -1.82 -9.25 -16.45
N GLY A 156 -0.56 -9.67 -16.56
CA GLY A 156 0.57 -8.77 -16.85
C GLY A 156 1.15 -8.03 -15.63
N GLU A 157 0.51 -8.10 -14.46
CA GLU A 157 1.12 -7.62 -13.21
C GLU A 157 2.20 -8.58 -12.68
N SER A 158 3.14 -8.05 -11.92
CA SER A 158 4.18 -8.80 -11.21
C SER A 158 4.30 -8.36 -9.75
N GLY A 159 4.95 -9.20 -8.94
CA GLY A 159 5.22 -8.92 -7.53
C GLY A 159 4.10 -9.40 -6.61
N ALA A 160 3.74 -8.59 -5.61
CA ALA A 160 2.79 -8.96 -4.57
C ALA A 160 1.97 -7.77 -4.07
N ASN A 161 0.74 -8.05 -3.66
CA ASN A 161 -0.15 -7.12 -2.97
C ASN A 161 0.02 -7.28 -1.46
N LEU A 162 0.28 -6.19 -0.77
CA LEU A 162 0.04 -6.04 0.66
C LEU A 162 -1.35 -5.46 0.77
N GLU A 163 -2.33 -6.26 1.16
CA GLU A 163 -3.73 -5.86 1.06
C GLU A 163 -4.55 -6.23 2.28
N CYS A 164 -5.50 -5.35 2.55
CA CYS A 164 -6.53 -5.52 3.53
C CYS A 164 -7.83 -5.91 2.84
N HIS A 165 -8.51 -6.91 3.39
CA HIS A 165 -9.84 -7.35 2.99
C HIS A 165 -10.80 -7.06 4.12
N SER A 166 -11.96 -6.50 3.79
CA SER A 166 -13.03 -6.26 4.74
C SER A 166 -14.38 -6.58 4.10
N GLY A 167 -15.19 -7.39 4.79
CA GLY A 167 -16.60 -7.54 4.47
C GLY A 167 -17.36 -6.22 4.66
N ARG A 168 -18.49 -6.05 3.95
CA ARG A 168 -19.33 -4.85 4.03
C ARG A 168 -19.83 -4.55 5.45
N GLU A 169 -20.16 -5.58 6.21
CA GLU A 169 -20.69 -5.48 7.58
C GLU A 169 -19.66 -4.90 8.56
N GLU A 170 -18.38 -5.09 8.26
CA GLU A 170 -17.26 -4.69 9.13
C GLU A 170 -16.89 -3.21 9.01
N LEU A 171 -17.30 -2.51 7.95
CA LEU A 171 -17.00 -1.08 7.75
C LEU A 171 -18.11 -0.14 8.26
N GLY A 172 -19.12 -0.69 8.96
CA GLY A 172 -20.23 0.08 9.52
C GLY A 172 -21.01 0.87 8.46
N ASN A 173 -21.06 2.20 8.64
CA ASN A 173 -21.82 3.11 7.77
C ASN A 173 -21.07 3.51 6.49
N ILE A 174 -19.86 2.99 6.25
CA ILE A 174 -19.11 3.30 5.04
C ILE A 174 -19.74 2.55 3.86
N TRP A 175 -20.25 3.34 2.91
CA TRP A 175 -20.85 2.84 1.66
C TRP A 175 -19.85 2.78 0.51
N SER A 176 -18.75 3.52 0.59
CA SER A 176 -17.70 3.58 -0.42
C SER A 176 -16.37 3.88 0.24
N LEU A 177 -15.29 3.33 -0.30
CA LEU A 177 -13.95 3.77 0.04
C LEU A 177 -13.76 5.24 -0.39
N PRO A 178 -12.81 5.98 0.21
CA PRO A 178 -12.44 7.31 -0.26
C PRO A 178 -12.05 7.29 -1.75
N ASP A 179 -12.26 8.41 -2.43
CA ASP A 179 -11.76 8.55 -3.81
C ASP A 179 -10.23 8.57 -3.79
N VAL A 180 -9.61 7.79 -4.68
CA VAL A 180 -8.14 7.73 -4.79
C VAL A 180 -7.52 9.09 -5.15
N VAL A 181 -8.29 9.95 -5.84
CA VAL A 181 -7.91 11.34 -6.11
C VAL A 181 -7.68 12.09 -4.80
N ASP A 182 -8.63 12.01 -3.87
CA ASP A 182 -8.57 12.71 -2.58
C ASP A 182 -7.46 12.14 -1.66
N LEU A 183 -7.12 10.85 -1.84
CA LEU A 183 -6.05 10.21 -1.10
C LEU A 183 -4.65 10.68 -1.54
N PHE A 184 -4.45 10.95 -2.84
CA PHE A 184 -3.12 11.18 -3.40
C PHE A 184 -2.88 12.58 -3.97
N PHE A 185 -3.91 13.41 -4.16
CA PHE A 185 -3.81 14.70 -4.82
C PHE A 185 -4.51 15.81 -4.02
N GLU A 186 -3.83 16.94 -3.80
CA GLU A 186 -4.42 18.10 -3.11
C GLU A 186 -5.30 18.95 -4.02
N THR A 187 -4.92 19.08 -5.29
CA THR A 187 -5.65 19.84 -6.31
C THR A 187 -5.48 19.12 -7.64
N TRP A 188 -6.35 18.14 -7.91
CA TRP A 188 -6.40 17.55 -9.23
C TRP A 188 -7.16 18.50 -10.17
N ASP A 189 -6.47 19.08 -11.16
CA ASP A 189 -7.10 19.90 -12.20
C ASP A 189 -8.17 19.06 -12.93
N SER A 190 -9.41 19.55 -12.91
CA SER A 190 -10.56 19.05 -13.65
C SER A 190 -10.30 18.65 -15.11
N LYS A 191 -9.31 19.24 -15.79
CA LYS A 191 -8.90 18.84 -17.15
C LYS A 191 -8.22 17.47 -17.20
N GLY A 192 -7.45 17.11 -16.18
CA GLY A 192 -6.88 15.77 -16.04
C GLY A 192 -7.96 14.70 -15.81
N ARG A 193 -9.05 15.06 -15.14
CA ARG A 193 -10.22 14.19 -14.91
C ARG A 193 -10.95 13.81 -16.21
N TRP A 194 -10.94 14.67 -17.22
CA TRP A 194 -11.53 14.41 -18.55
C TRP A 194 -10.66 13.52 -19.44
N LEU A 195 -9.34 13.69 -19.41
CA LEU A 195 -8.43 12.93 -20.28
C LEU A 195 -8.31 11.45 -19.89
N ALA A 196 -8.30 11.14 -18.58
CA ALA A 196 -8.32 9.75 -18.10
C ALA A 196 -9.64 9.04 -18.45
N TRP A 197 -10.77 9.77 -18.41
CA TRP A 197 -12.09 9.22 -18.74
C TRP A 197 -12.27 8.93 -20.24
N ILE A 198 -11.57 9.66 -21.12
CA ILE A 198 -11.62 9.46 -22.58
C ILE A 198 -10.69 8.33 -23.03
N GLY A 199 -9.54 8.14 -22.37
CA GLY A 199 -8.58 7.08 -22.70
C GLY A 199 -9.18 5.67 -22.57
N ASP A 200 -9.93 5.41 -21.50
CA ASP A 200 -10.59 4.11 -21.24
C ASP A 200 -11.80 3.81 -22.17
N TRP A 201 -12.23 4.74 -23.03
CA TRP A 201 -13.33 4.55 -23.98
C TRP A 201 -12.88 4.19 -25.40
N LEU A 202 -11.59 4.34 -25.71
CA LEU A 202 -11.06 4.22 -27.08
C LEU A 202 -10.11 3.02 -27.28
N ASP A 203 -9.88 2.23 -26.24
CA ASP A 203 -9.23 0.90 -26.30
C ASP A 203 -10.28 -0.22 -26.11
#